data_AF-A0A9D7LGN8-F1
#
_entry.id   AF-A0A9D7LGN8-F1
#
_cell.length_a   1.000
_cell.length_b   1.000
_cell.length_c   1.000
_cell.angle_alpha   90.00
_cell.angle_beta   90.00
_cell.angle_gamma   90.00
#
_symmetry.space_group_name_H-M   'P 1'
#
loop_
_entity.id
_entity.type
_entity.pdbx_description
1 polymer ?
#
loop_
_entity_poly.entity_id
_entity_poly.type
_entity_poly.pdbx_seq_one_letter_code
_entity_poly.pdbx_strand_id
1 'polypeptide(L)'
;MTQPPSQPLPQPAGWYDDPQNAANLRYWDGVLWTNNTVPKVSPSASSSSIGYSTDPYAASRQTAPVDYQQPPAHPGYAPAPTYAWNPGGPVTTDGRPLAQWWQRLLAAWLDSIITGIITAILGFPFMRDFFTWYANLLRDLSDSSNTADMATITEQVTAEMTKFVLPLTLISLVIGVVYTTFFLTRSGATPGKMALGIRVRRVNRSGPLTLVEALRRQALQVGVAILSLVPILGTIASPVSLLDPLWLLWDPRRQALHDKIADTVVEVKPKAGQY
;
A
#
# COMPACT_ATOMS: atom_id res chain seq x y z
N MET A 1 -64.90 15.29 -0.80
CA MET A 1 -63.47 15.25 -0.39
C MET A 1 -62.65 15.20 -1.67
N THR A 2 -62.09 16.34 -2.09
CA THR A 2 -61.26 16.46 -3.30
C THR A 2 -59.82 16.08 -2.95
N GLN A 3 -59.28 15.08 -3.66
CA GLN A 3 -57.91 14.61 -3.52
C GLN A 3 -56.93 15.73 -3.95
N PRO A 4 -55.83 16.00 -3.22
CA PRO A 4 -54.87 17.00 -3.65
C PRO A 4 -54.10 16.51 -4.90
N PRO A 5 -53.67 17.42 -5.80
CA PRO A 5 -52.92 17.04 -6.99
C PRO A 5 -51.57 16.42 -6.60
N SER A 6 -51.25 15.27 -7.17
CA SER A 6 -49.95 14.63 -7.06
C SER A 6 -48.88 15.55 -7.64
N GLN A 7 -48.04 16.14 -6.79
CA GLN A 7 -46.87 16.88 -7.26
C GLN A 7 -45.88 15.89 -7.91
N PRO A 8 -45.35 16.20 -9.11
CA PRO A 8 -44.30 15.39 -9.71
C PRO A 8 -43.07 15.42 -8.79
N LEU A 9 -42.51 14.25 -8.49
CA LEU A 9 -41.31 14.12 -7.67
C LEU A 9 -40.16 14.93 -8.32
N PRO A 10 -39.39 15.71 -7.54
CA PRO A 10 -38.24 16.43 -8.06
C PRO A 10 -37.24 15.43 -8.65
N GLN A 11 -36.77 15.70 -9.87
CA GLN A 11 -35.80 14.82 -10.53
C GLN A 11 -34.49 14.82 -9.72
N PRO A 12 -33.96 13.64 -9.33
CA PRO A 12 -32.73 13.55 -8.55
C PRO A 12 -31.53 14.02 -9.38
N ALA A 13 -30.48 14.48 -8.71
CA ALA A 13 -29.25 14.88 -9.39
C ALA A 13 -28.64 13.71 -10.19
N GLY A 14 -28.25 13.95 -11.43
CA GLY A 14 -27.83 12.88 -12.33
C GLY A 14 -27.58 13.33 -13.77
N TRP A 15 -27.17 12.38 -14.62
CA TRP A 15 -26.99 12.59 -16.06
C TRP A 15 -28.30 12.30 -16.80
N TYR A 16 -28.74 13.23 -17.62
CA TYR A 16 -29.98 13.15 -18.40
C TYR A 16 -29.74 13.62 -19.83
N ASP A 17 -30.68 13.35 -20.74
CA ASP A 17 -30.59 13.81 -22.13
C ASP A 17 -30.50 15.35 -22.19
N ASP A 18 -29.51 15.87 -22.93
CA ASP A 18 -29.30 17.31 -23.06
C ASP A 18 -30.41 17.93 -23.95
N PRO A 19 -31.25 18.83 -23.41
CA PRO A 19 -32.33 19.47 -24.17
C PRO A 19 -31.83 20.30 -25.37
N GLN A 20 -30.56 20.71 -25.36
CA GLN A 20 -29.94 21.54 -26.40
C GLN A 20 -29.18 20.69 -27.43
N ASN A 21 -28.82 19.44 -27.10
CA ASN A 21 -28.08 18.57 -28.02
C ASN A 21 -28.35 17.08 -27.72
N ALA A 22 -29.19 16.45 -28.53
CA ALA A 22 -29.56 15.04 -28.37
C ALA A 22 -28.39 14.03 -28.43
N ALA A 23 -27.21 14.44 -28.92
CA ALA A 23 -26.02 13.59 -28.92
C ALA A 23 -25.32 13.50 -27.55
N ASN A 24 -25.69 14.36 -26.60
CA ASN A 24 -25.04 14.49 -25.30
C ASN A 24 -25.99 14.19 -24.15
N LEU A 25 -25.40 13.81 -23.02
CA LEU A 25 -26.02 13.88 -21.71
C LEU A 25 -25.53 15.15 -21.01
N ARG A 26 -26.41 15.83 -20.28
CA ARG A 26 -26.10 16.97 -19.43
C ARG A 26 -26.36 16.62 -17.97
N TYR A 27 -25.55 17.17 -17.07
CA TYR A 27 -25.72 16.92 -15.65
C TYR A 27 -26.73 17.89 -15.02
N TRP A 28 -27.74 17.35 -14.36
CA TRP A 28 -28.73 18.04 -13.51
C TRP A 28 -28.29 17.92 -12.06
N ASP A 29 -28.20 19.04 -11.33
CA ASP A 29 -27.71 19.06 -9.94
C ASP A 29 -28.83 18.94 -8.88
N GLY A 30 -30.09 18.81 -9.31
CA GLY A 30 -31.27 18.80 -8.44
C GLY A 30 -32.05 20.12 -8.43
N VAL A 31 -31.45 21.20 -8.94
CA VAL A 31 -32.06 22.56 -8.97
C VAL A 31 -31.98 23.18 -10.36
N LEU A 32 -30.87 23.00 -11.07
CA LEU A 32 -30.63 23.55 -12.41
C LEU A 32 -29.72 22.66 -13.27
N TRP A 33 -29.77 22.87 -14.57
CA TRP A 33 -28.88 22.20 -15.52
C TRP A 33 -27.50 22.84 -15.46
N THR A 34 -26.47 22.01 -15.28
CA THR A 34 -25.09 22.48 -15.31
C THR A 34 -24.55 22.55 -16.75
N ASN A 35 -23.41 23.21 -16.94
CA ASN A 35 -22.71 23.23 -18.24
C ASN A 35 -21.91 21.95 -18.54
N ASN A 36 -21.92 20.96 -17.63
CA ASN A 36 -21.20 19.71 -17.82
C ASN A 36 -21.99 18.81 -18.78
N THR A 37 -21.37 18.46 -19.91
CA THR A 37 -21.94 17.55 -20.91
C THR A 37 -20.98 16.41 -21.22
N VAL A 38 -21.53 15.24 -21.54
CA VAL A 38 -20.77 14.08 -22.02
C VAL A 38 -21.43 13.48 -23.25
N PRO A 39 -20.67 12.94 -24.23
CA PRO A 39 -21.27 12.22 -25.36
C PRO A 39 -22.09 11.02 -24.89
N LYS A 40 -23.29 10.83 -25.45
CA LYS A 40 -24.16 9.69 -25.13
C LYS A 40 -23.56 8.36 -25.62
N VAL A 41 -22.73 8.42 -26.66
CA VAL A 41 -21.97 7.30 -27.19
C VAL A 41 -20.48 7.59 -27.00
N SER A 42 -19.75 6.67 -26.39
CA SER A 42 -18.30 6.85 -26.23
C SER A 42 -17.61 6.95 -27.59
N PRO A 43 -16.70 7.91 -27.80
CA PRO A 43 -15.89 7.97 -29.03
C PRO A 43 -15.07 6.70 -29.27
N SER A 44 -14.76 5.95 -28.21
CA SER A 44 -14.04 4.66 -28.27
C SER A 44 -14.98 3.44 -28.35
N ALA A 45 -16.29 3.63 -28.49
CA ALA A 45 -17.23 2.51 -28.55
C ALA A 45 -16.94 1.57 -29.75
N SER A 46 -16.53 2.13 -30.89
CA SER A 46 -16.17 1.37 -32.10
C SER A 46 -14.84 0.61 -31.98
N SER A 47 -13.98 0.97 -31.03
CA SER A 47 -12.71 0.28 -30.75
C SER A 47 -12.77 -0.64 -29.52
N SER A 48 -13.93 -0.75 -28.88
CA SER A 48 -14.14 -1.66 -27.76
C SER A 48 -14.16 -3.11 -28.25
N SER A 49 -13.22 -3.92 -27.75
CA SER A 49 -13.19 -5.37 -27.98
C SER A 49 -14.01 -6.17 -26.96
N ILE A 50 -14.73 -5.47 -26.05
CA ILE A 50 -15.57 -6.11 -25.03
C ILE A 50 -16.71 -6.86 -25.72
N GLY A 51 -16.70 -8.20 -25.62
CA GLY A 51 -17.71 -9.09 -26.21
C GLY A 51 -17.24 -9.88 -27.44
N TYR A 52 -16.03 -9.63 -27.95
CA TYR A 52 -15.45 -10.45 -29.02
C TYR A 52 -14.71 -11.64 -28.42
N SER A 53 -15.12 -12.86 -28.77
CA SER A 53 -14.33 -14.06 -28.53
C SER A 53 -13.14 -14.08 -29.49
N THR A 54 -11.92 -13.92 -28.98
CA THR A 54 -10.71 -14.24 -29.74
C THR A 54 -10.56 -15.74 -29.81
N ASP A 55 -10.93 -16.33 -30.94
CA ASP A 55 -10.67 -17.74 -31.26
C ASP A 55 -9.19 -17.90 -31.68
N PRO A 56 -8.34 -18.64 -30.93
CA PRO A 56 -6.92 -18.74 -31.22
C PRO A 56 -6.55 -19.52 -32.50
N TYR A 57 -7.54 -20.06 -33.24
CA TYR A 57 -7.28 -20.99 -34.35
C TYR A 57 -7.83 -20.57 -35.73
N ALA A 58 -8.32 -19.34 -35.91
CA ALA A 58 -8.92 -18.90 -37.17
C ALA A 58 -7.89 -18.52 -38.26
N ALA A 59 -7.10 -19.48 -38.71
CA ALA A 59 -6.33 -19.42 -39.95
C ALA A 59 -6.75 -20.59 -40.87
N SER A 60 -7.98 -20.52 -41.39
CA SER A 60 -8.42 -21.06 -42.70
C SER A 60 -9.94 -21.28 -42.68
N ARG A 61 -10.69 -20.51 -43.50
CA ARG A 61 -11.65 -21.03 -44.48
C ARG A 61 -12.47 -19.90 -45.13
N GLN A 62 -12.64 -20.05 -46.44
CA GLN A 62 -13.40 -19.22 -47.36
C GLN A 62 -14.93 -19.39 -47.20
N THR A 63 -15.62 -18.26 -47.33
CA THR A 63 -16.98 -17.92 -47.80
C THR A 63 -18.11 -18.96 -48.03
N ALA A 64 -19.30 -18.54 -47.53
CA ALA A 64 -20.70 -18.64 -48.04
C ALA A 64 -21.60 -19.82 -47.59
N PRO A 65 -22.96 -19.69 -47.60
CA PRO A 65 -23.87 -18.53 -47.44
C PRO A 65 -24.89 -18.70 -46.29
N VAL A 66 -25.67 -17.63 -46.07
CA VAL A 66 -26.65 -17.36 -45.01
C VAL A 66 -27.92 -18.22 -45.15
N ASP A 67 -28.46 -18.74 -44.03
CA ASP A 67 -29.78 -19.36 -43.98
C ASP A 67 -30.56 -19.04 -42.68
N TYR A 68 -31.88 -19.16 -42.75
CA TYR A 68 -32.95 -18.41 -42.08
C TYR A 68 -33.00 -18.21 -40.55
N GLN A 69 -33.66 -17.10 -40.23
CA GLN A 69 -34.01 -16.50 -38.94
C GLN A 69 -34.75 -17.44 -37.96
N GLN A 70 -34.25 -17.53 -36.73
CA GLN A 70 -35.03 -17.89 -35.55
C GLN A 70 -35.63 -16.63 -34.90
N PRO A 71 -36.90 -16.66 -34.43
CA PRO A 71 -37.52 -15.51 -33.78
C PRO A 71 -36.87 -15.23 -32.40
N PRO A 72 -36.68 -13.95 -32.03
CA PRO A 72 -35.94 -13.58 -30.82
C PRO A 72 -36.67 -14.02 -29.55
N ALA A 73 -36.00 -14.85 -28.76
CA ALA A 73 -36.40 -15.17 -27.39
C ALA A 73 -36.40 -13.90 -26.54
N HIS A 74 -37.41 -13.78 -25.67
CA HIS A 74 -37.61 -12.66 -24.74
C HIS A 74 -36.30 -12.21 -24.05
N PRO A 75 -36.04 -10.89 -23.92
CA PRO A 75 -34.90 -10.40 -23.14
C PRO A 75 -35.09 -10.78 -21.67
N GLY A 76 -34.50 -11.90 -21.27
CA GLY A 76 -34.24 -12.19 -19.87
C GLY A 76 -33.37 -11.07 -19.32
N TYR A 77 -33.79 -10.49 -18.21
CA TYR A 77 -33.05 -9.50 -17.45
C TYR A 77 -31.65 -10.09 -17.17
N ALA A 78 -30.63 -9.65 -17.92
CA ALA A 78 -29.26 -10.00 -17.59
C ALA A 78 -28.99 -9.43 -16.19
N PRO A 79 -28.48 -10.23 -15.24
CA PRO A 79 -28.09 -9.68 -13.94
C PRO A 79 -27.13 -8.53 -14.21
N ALA A 80 -27.43 -7.35 -13.64
CA ALA A 80 -26.61 -6.16 -13.79
C ALA A 80 -25.15 -6.54 -13.51
N PRO A 81 -24.18 -6.09 -14.34
CA PRO A 81 -22.78 -6.36 -14.09
C PRO A 81 -22.48 -5.89 -12.67
N THR A 82 -22.11 -6.83 -11.80
CA THR A 82 -21.59 -6.48 -10.48
C THR A 82 -20.37 -5.62 -10.75
N TYR A 83 -20.48 -4.31 -10.48
CA TYR A 83 -19.36 -3.39 -10.50
C TYR A 83 -18.39 -3.86 -9.41
N ALA A 84 -17.47 -4.76 -9.79
CA ALA A 84 -16.28 -5.02 -9.00
C ALA A 84 -15.50 -3.72 -9.02
N TRP A 85 -15.48 -3.04 -7.87
CA TRP A 85 -14.65 -1.86 -7.66
C TRP A 85 -13.21 -2.22 -8.03
N ASN A 86 -12.78 -1.82 -9.23
CA ASN A 86 -11.40 -1.91 -9.65
C ASN A 86 -10.76 -0.57 -9.27
N PRO A 87 -10.01 -0.48 -8.17
CA PRO A 87 -9.25 0.74 -7.91
C PRO A 87 -8.34 0.94 -9.11
N GLY A 88 -8.56 1.99 -9.89
CA GLY A 88 -7.79 2.31 -11.10
C GLY A 88 -6.32 2.59 -10.78
N GLY A 89 -5.57 1.54 -10.49
CA GLY A 89 -4.20 1.58 -10.01
C GLY A 89 -3.42 0.37 -10.49
N PRO A 90 -2.10 0.37 -10.25
CA PRO A 90 -1.21 -0.69 -10.71
C PRO A 90 -1.69 -2.08 -10.25
N VAL A 91 -1.66 -3.04 -11.16
CA VAL A 91 -2.00 -4.45 -10.89
C VAL A 91 -0.76 -5.32 -11.01
N THR A 92 -0.77 -6.48 -10.36
CA THR A 92 0.23 -7.53 -10.58
C THR A 92 0.09 -8.12 -11.99
N THR A 93 1.06 -8.93 -12.40
CA THR A 93 1.00 -9.67 -13.69
C THR A 93 -0.25 -10.53 -13.82
N ASP A 94 -0.79 -11.00 -12.70
CA ASP A 94 -1.97 -11.85 -12.62
C ASP A 94 -3.26 -11.01 -12.41
N GLY A 95 -3.20 -9.69 -12.57
CA GLY A 95 -4.36 -8.79 -12.51
C GLY A 95 -4.82 -8.41 -11.10
N ARG A 96 -4.06 -8.71 -10.04
CA ARG A 96 -4.46 -8.34 -8.66
C ARG A 96 -4.08 -6.90 -8.33
N PRO A 97 -4.97 -6.12 -7.69
CA PRO A 97 -4.67 -4.74 -7.35
C PRO A 97 -3.52 -4.65 -6.34
N LEU A 98 -2.54 -3.80 -6.64
CA LEU A 98 -1.45 -3.49 -5.72
C LEU A 98 -1.96 -2.67 -4.54
N ALA A 99 -1.33 -2.86 -3.39
CA ALA A 99 -1.64 -2.10 -2.19
C ALA A 99 -1.40 -0.60 -2.42
N GLN A 100 -2.23 0.24 -1.79
CA GLN A 100 -2.02 1.68 -1.81
C GLN A 100 -0.82 2.07 -0.95
N TRP A 101 -0.20 3.21 -1.27
CA TRP A 101 1.02 3.64 -0.59
C TRP A 101 0.80 3.81 0.92
N TRP A 102 -0.33 4.41 1.32
CA TRP A 102 -0.68 4.64 2.72
C TRP A 102 -0.96 3.34 3.47
N GLN A 103 -1.51 2.31 2.80
CA GLN A 103 -1.75 1.01 3.43
C GLN A 103 -0.43 0.37 3.85
N ARG A 104 0.61 0.54 3.03
CA ARG A 104 1.94 0.04 3.35
C ARG A 104 2.58 0.81 4.50
N LEU A 105 2.44 2.15 4.49
CA LEU A 105 2.94 3.00 5.56
C LEU A 105 2.24 2.72 6.90
N LEU A 106 0.91 2.63 6.90
CA LEU A 106 0.11 2.34 8.09
C LEU A 106 0.39 0.92 8.61
N ALA A 107 0.55 -0.07 7.72
CA ALA A 107 0.96 -1.41 8.13
C ALA A 107 2.34 -1.40 8.81
N ALA A 108 3.30 -0.65 8.26
CA ALA A 108 4.63 -0.53 8.85
C ALA A 108 4.59 0.17 10.22
N TRP A 109 3.75 1.19 10.37
CA TRP A 109 3.54 1.87 11.65
C TRP A 109 2.87 0.97 12.70
N LEU A 110 1.85 0.20 12.32
CA LEU A 110 1.24 -0.80 13.21
C LEU A 110 2.26 -1.88 13.63
N ASP A 111 3.05 -2.37 12.68
CA ASP A 111 4.12 -3.32 12.96
C ASP A 111 5.20 -2.71 13.88
N SER A 112 5.51 -1.40 13.75
CA SER A 112 6.49 -0.73 14.62
C SER A 112 6.02 -0.55 16.06
N ILE A 113 4.71 -0.44 16.29
CA ILE A 113 4.14 -0.47 17.64
C ILE A 113 4.35 -1.86 18.25
N ILE A 114 4.03 -2.92 17.51
CA ILE A 114 4.15 -4.30 18.01
C ILE A 114 5.61 -4.62 18.32
N THR A 115 6.52 -4.38 17.38
CA THR A 115 7.95 -4.63 17.62
C THR A 115 8.51 -3.69 18.67
N GLY A 116 8.03 -2.43 18.74
CA GLY A 116 8.43 -1.45 19.75
C GLY A 116 8.07 -1.89 21.17
N ILE A 117 6.88 -2.45 21.40
CA ILE A 117 6.48 -3.01 22.70
C ILE A 117 7.40 -4.17 23.09
N ILE A 118 7.70 -5.08 22.15
CA ILE A 118 8.60 -6.21 22.41
C ILE A 118 10.02 -5.71 22.75
N THR A 119 10.53 -4.75 21.98
CA THR A 119 11.82 -4.10 22.25
C THR A 119 11.82 -3.39 23.60
N ALA A 120 10.73 -2.73 23.99
CA ALA A 120 10.61 -2.05 25.28
C ALA A 120 10.67 -3.03 26.45
N ILE A 121 9.98 -4.17 26.35
CA ILE A 121 9.98 -5.20 27.39
C ILE A 121 11.38 -5.81 27.54
N LEU A 122 12.01 -6.20 26.43
CA LEU A 122 13.33 -6.84 26.46
C LEU A 122 14.46 -5.86 26.76
N GLY A 123 14.32 -4.61 26.32
CA GLY A 123 15.26 -3.52 26.52
C GLY A 123 15.10 -2.79 27.86
N PHE A 124 14.11 -3.17 28.68
CA PHE A 124 13.77 -2.47 29.92
C PHE A 124 14.97 -2.23 30.86
N PRO A 125 15.85 -3.21 31.13
CA PRO A 125 17.01 -2.99 31.99
C PRO A 125 17.93 -1.86 31.46
N PHE A 126 18.17 -1.82 30.15
CA PHE A 126 19.00 -0.80 29.52
C PHE A 126 18.34 0.59 29.56
N MET A 127 17.01 0.66 29.37
CA MET A 127 16.26 1.91 29.49
C MET A 127 16.27 2.43 30.91
N ARG A 128 16.05 1.57 31.91
CA ARG A 128 16.11 1.93 33.33
C ARG A 128 17.48 2.52 33.68
N ASP A 129 18.55 1.85 33.26
CA ASP A 129 19.91 2.27 33.58
C ASP A 129 20.25 3.58 32.84
N PHE A 130 19.78 3.75 31.60
CA PHE A 130 19.85 5.01 30.84
C PHE A 130 19.16 6.16 31.58
N PHE A 131 17.91 5.97 32.05
CA PHE A 131 17.17 7.02 32.75
C PHE A 131 17.84 7.41 34.07
N THR A 132 18.40 6.42 34.77
CA THR A 132 19.15 6.65 36.02
C THR A 132 20.41 7.46 35.75
N TRP A 133 21.20 7.05 34.75
CA TRP A 133 22.38 7.78 34.30
C TRP A 133 22.05 9.21 33.84
N TYR A 134 20.98 9.37 33.05
CA TYR A 134 20.56 10.65 32.49
C TYR A 134 20.08 11.63 33.58
N ALA A 135 19.30 11.14 34.54
CA ALA A 135 18.87 11.95 35.69
C ALA A 135 20.07 12.44 36.51
N ASN A 136 21.08 11.60 36.72
CA ASN A 136 22.30 11.98 37.42
C ASN A 136 23.11 13.01 36.61
N LEU A 137 23.26 12.80 35.30
CA LEU A 137 23.93 13.76 34.41
C LEU A 137 23.29 15.15 34.47
N LEU A 138 21.95 15.24 34.37
CA LEU A 138 21.25 16.53 34.42
C LEU A 138 21.44 17.24 35.76
N ARG A 139 21.42 16.48 36.86
CA ARG A 139 21.66 17.01 38.20
C ARG A 139 23.10 17.52 38.34
N ASP A 140 24.08 16.76 37.86
CA ASP A 140 25.49 17.15 37.93
C ASP A 140 25.75 18.42 37.10
N LEU A 141 25.10 18.55 35.93
CA LEU A 141 25.17 19.76 35.10
C LEU A 141 24.49 20.97 35.75
N SER A 142 23.41 20.78 36.52
CA SER A 142 22.75 21.88 37.24
C SER A 142 23.52 22.34 38.47
N ASP A 143 24.20 21.40 39.14
CA ASP A 143 24.94 21.67 40.39
C ASP A 143 26.38 22.14 40.10
N SER A 144 26.91 21.87 38.91
CA SER A 144 28.27 22.25 38.52
C SER A 144 28.34 23.65 37.94
N SER A 145 29.16 24.53 38.53
CA SER A 145 29.65 25.76 37.88
C SER A 145 30.78 25.51 36.87
N ASN A 146 30.92 24.27 36.39
CA ASN A 146 32.09 23.81 35.66
C ASN A 146 32.18 24.46 34.26
N THR A 147 33.29 25.13 34.00
CA THR A 147 33.72 25.53 32.65
C THR A 147 34.36 24.35 31.90
N ALA A 148 33.80 23.15 32.07
CA ALA A 148 34.28 22.00 31.31
C ALA A 148 34.06 22.29 29.83
N ASP A 149 35.10 22.08 29.03
CA ASP A 149 35.02 22.27 27.59
C ASP A 149 33.88 21.40 27.03
N MET A 150 33.04 22.00 26.19
CA MET A 150 31.91 21.33 25.56
C MET A 150 32.35 20.08 24.80
N ALA A 151 33.59 20.06 24.29
CA ALA A 151 34.17 18.90 23.64
C ALA A 151 34.28 17.68 24.58
N THR A 152 34.76 17.87 25.82
CA THR A 152 34.92 16.79 26.80
C THR A 152 33.57 16.26 27.27
N ILE A 153 32.58 17.15 27.49
CA ILE A 153 31.22 16.74 27.84
C ILE A 153 30.61 15.92 26.69
N THR A 154 30.80 16.37 25.45
CA THR A 154 30.28 15.68 24.26
C THR A 154 30.90 14.28 24.11
N GLU A 155 32.21 14.14 24.32
CA GLU A 155 32.90 12.85 24.25
C GLU A 155 32.39 11.87 25.33
N GLN A 156 32.32 12.32 26.59
CA GLN A 156 31.85 11.50 27.71
C GLN A 156 30.39 11.07 27.52
N VAL A 157 29.52 12.00 27.14
CA VAL A 157 28.11 11.71 26.85
C VAL A 157 27.98 10.72 25.70
N THR A 158 28.73 10.91 24.61
CA THR A 158 28.68 9.99 23.46
C THR A 158 29.11 8.58 23.84
N ALA A 159 30.19 8.44 24.62
CA ALA A 159 30.69 7.14 25.07
C ALA A 159 29.67 6.41 25.96
N GLU A 160 29.07 7.11 26.93
CA GLU A 160 28.04 6.53 27.81
C GLU A 160 26.76 6.20 27.04
N MET A 161 26.32 7.07 26.13
CA MET A 161 25.15 6.81 25.28
C MET A 161 25.29 5.55 24.44
N THR A 162 26.50 5.26 23.96
CA THR A 162 26.76 4.06 23.16
C THR A 162 26.46 2.78 23.95
N LYS A 163 26.74 2.74 25.27
CA LYS A 163 26.47 1.57 26.12
C LYS A 163 24.99 1.22 26.22
N PHE A 164 24.10 2.20 26.08
CA PHE A 164 22.65 2.01 26.12
C PHE A 164 22.05 1.84 24.72
N VAL A 165 22.51 2.62 23.75
CA VAL A 165 21.98 2.62 22.38
C VAL A 165 22.33 1.33 21.64
N LEU A 166 23.56 0.83 21.79
CA LEU A 166 24.02 -0.37 21.09
C LEU A 166 23.16 -1.61 21.41
N PRO A 167 22.96 -2.03 22.68
CA PRO A 167 22.15 -3.19 22.99
C PRO A 167 20.69 -3.02 22.56
N LEU A 168 20.10 -1.84 22.74
CA LEU A 168 18.73 -1.56 22.28
C LEU A 168 18.60 -1.68 20.76
N THR A 169 19.59 -1.19 20.02
CA THR A 169 19.63 -1.30 18.55
C THR A 169 19.75 -2.76 18.12
N LEU A 170 20.63 -3.55 18.76
CA LEU A 170 20.79 -4.97 18.46
C LEU A 170 19.52 -5.77 18.78
N ILE A 171 18.88 -5.52 19.93
CA ILE A 171 17.61 -6.13 20.31
C ILE A 171 16.54 -5.80 19.26
N SER A 172 16.38 -4.52 18.91
CA SER A 172 15.42 -4.08 17.89
C SER A 172 15.68 -4.70 16.52
N LEU A 173 16.95 -4.81 16.12
CA LEU A 173 17.36 -5.42 14.85
C LEU A 173 16.98 -6.91 14.81
N VAL A 174 17.33 -7.65 15.86
CA VAL A 174 17.01 -9.08 15.98
C VAL A 174 15.50 -9.30 15.96
N ILE A 175 14.74 -8.54 16.76
CA ILE A 175 13.28 -8.60 16.78
C ILE A 175 12.71 -8.31 15.39
N GLY A 176 13.16 -7.24 14.74
CA GLY A 176 12.69 -6.85 13.41
C GLY A 176 12.90 -7.95 12.37
N VAL A 177 14.10 -8.53 12.32
CA VAL A 177 14.43 -9.60 11.37
C VAL A 177 13.62 -10.87 11.67
N VAL A 178 13.56 -11.30 12.93
CA VAL A 178 12.85 -12.53 13.31
C VAL A 178 11.35 -12.37 13.08
N TYR A 179 10.75 -11.27 13.56
CA TYR A 179 9.32 -10.97 13.41
C TYR A 179 8.91 -10.94 11.93
N THR A 180 9.58 -10.13 11.11
CA THR A 180 9.22 -9.98 9.70
C THR A 180 9.43 -11.29 8.93
N THR A 181 10.58 -11.94 9.13
CA THR A 181 10.89 -13.22 8.45
C THR A 181 9.88 -14.30 8.79
N PHE A 182 9.53 -14.46 10.07
CA PHE A 182 8.53 -15.43 10.52
C PHE A 182 7.19 -15.22 9.82
N PHE A 183 6.65 -13.99 9.84
CA PHE A 183 5.35 -13.71 9.27
C PHE A 183 5.32 -13.74 7.73
N LEU A 184 6.37 -13.29 7.07
CA LEU A 184 6.46 -13.30 5.61
C LEU A 184 6.59 -14.72 5.05
N THR A 185 7.33 -15.59 5.72
CA THR A 185 7.50 -16.99 5.31
C THR A 185 6.27 -17.83 5.62
N ARG A 186 5.60 -17.58 6.76
CA ARG A 186 4.43 -18.36 7.17
C ARG A 186 3.13 -17.93 6.49
N SER A 187 2.90 -16.62 6.42
CA SER A 187 1.57 -16.06 6.08
C SER A 187 1.62 -15.04 4.93
N GLY A 188 2.82 -14.66 4.48
CA GLY A 188 3.01 -13.62 3.47
C GLY A 188 2.65 -12.21 3.94
N ALA A 189 2.27 -12.02 5.20
CA ALA A 189 1.84 -10.75 5.77
C ALA A 189 2.18 -10.71 7.26
N THR A 190 2.65 -9.56 7.73
CA THR A 190 2.79 -9.24 9.15
C THR A 190 1.44 -8.81 9.74
N PRO A 191 1.23 -8.88 11.06
CA PRO A 191 0.02 -8.40 11.72
C PRO A 191 -0.51 -7.04 11.23
N GLY A 192 0.36 -6.02 11.07
CA GLY A 192 -0.06 -4.72 10.52
C GLY A 192 -0.57 -4.81 9.08
N LYS A 193 0.06 -5.66 8.25
CA LYS A 193 -0.40 -5.93 6.87
C LYS A 193 -1.70 -6.74 6.84
N MET A 194 -1.85 -7.69 7.76
CA MET A 194 -3.09 -8.48 7.91
C MET A 194 -4.27 -7.60 8.30
N ALA A 195 -4.06 -6.63 9.21
CA ALA A 195 -5.09 -5.68 9.62
C ALA A 195 -5.63 -4.84 8.46
N LEU A 196 -4.79 -4.56 7.46
CA LEU A 196 -5.16 -3.79 6.27
C LEU A 196 -5.53 -4.66 5.06
N GLY A 197 -5.59 -5.98 5.24
CA GLY A 197 -5.93 -6.91 4.16
C GLY A 197 -4.94 -6.90 3.00
N ILE A 198 -3.67 -6.60 3.25
CA ILE A 198 -2.60 -6.62 2.23
C ILE A 198 -1.61 -7.74 2.51
N ARG A 199 -0.94 -8.23 1.47
CA ARG A 199 0.08 -9.27 1.60
C ARG A 199 1.21 -9.09 0.61
N VAL A 200 2.36 -9.60 0.98
CA VAL A 200 3.56 -9.66 0.15
C VAL A 200 3.53 -10.95 -0.67
N ARG A 201 3.81 -10.81 -1.97
CA ARG A 201 3.90 -11.91 -2.92
C ARG A 201 5.14 -11.74 -3.79
N ARG A 202 5.66 -12.84 -4.33
CA ARG A 202 6.69 -12.81 -5.38
C ARG A 202 6.10 -12.27 -6.68
N VAL A 203 6.88 -11.53 -7.45
CA VAL A 203 6.42 -10.96 -8.73
C VAL A 203 6.06 -12.05 -9.75
N ASN A 204 6.81 -13.15 -9.81
CA ASN A 204 6.69 -14.18 -10.86
C ASN A 204 6.26 -15.56 -10.35
N ARG A 205 5.90 -15.71 -9.08
CA ARG A 205 5.60 -17.02 -8.46
C ARG A 205 4.45 -16.92 -7.48
N SER A 206 3.63 -17.98 -7.40
CA SER A 206 2.61 -18.12 -6.37
C SER A 206 3.23 -18.56 -5.03
N GLY A 207 2.50 -18.31 -3.93
CA GLY A 207 2.88 -18.72 -2.58
C GLY A 207 3.64 -17.67 -1.74
N PRO A 208 3.84 -17.97 -0.45
CA PRO A 208 4.57 -17.09 0.48
C PRO A 208 6.07 -17.05 0.15
N LEU A 209 6.78 -16.07 0.72
CA LEU A 209 8.22 -15.92 0.53
C LEU A 209 8.97 -17.11 1.14
N THR A 210 10.10 -17.47 0.54
CA THR A 210 11.08 -18.36 1.16
C THR A 210 11.83 -17.61 2.24
N LEU A 211 12.51 -18.37 3.11
CA LEU A 211 13.41 -17.78 4.12
C LEU A 211 14.44 -16.85 3.49
N VAL A 212 15.05 -17.26 2.37
CA VAL A 212 16.07 -16.48 1.66
C VAL A 212 15.49 -15.18 1.08
N GLU A 213 14.30 -15.24 0.48
CA GLU A 213 13.66 -14.04 -0.07
C GLU A 213 13.22 -13.06 1.03
N ALA A 214 12.72 -13.58 2.16
CA ALA A 214 12.37 -12.76 3.32
C ALA A 214 13.61 -12.05 3.89
N LEU A 215 14.73 -12.76 4.03
CA LEU A 215 15.99 -12.18 4.50
C LEU A 215 16.60 -11.21 3.48
N ARG A 216 16.55 -11.51 2.18
CA ARG A 216 16.97 -10.60 1.09
C ARG A 216 16.20 -9.28 1.15
N ARG A 217 14.90 -9.35 1.47
CA ARG A 217 14.04 -8.18 1.68
C ARG A 217 14.41 -7.37 2.93
N GLN A 218 15.09 -7.96 3.90
CA GLN A 218 15.59 -7.27 5.10
C GLN A 218 17.02 -6.75 4.94
N ALA A 219 17.77 -7.21 3.93
CA ALA A 219 19.19 -6.91 3.76
C ALA A 219 19.49 -5.40 3.71
N LEU A 220 18.65 -4.61 3.04
CA LEU A 220 18.81 -3.15 3.00
C LEU A 220 18.68 -2.55 4.40
N GLN A 221 17.61 -2.89 5.12
CA GLN A 221 17.36 -2.36 6.47
C GLN A 221 18.45 -2.78 7.45
N VAL A 222 18.88 -4.04 7.40
CA VAL A 222 19.96 -4.57 8.24
C VAL A 222 21.29 -3.88 7.91
N GLY A 223 21.63 -3.73 6.63
CA GLY A 223 22.83 -3.05 6.18
C GLY A 223 22.87 -1.59 6.63
N VAL A 224 21.75 -0.87 6.50
CA VAL A 224 21.60 0.51 6.99
C VAL A 224 21.73 0.57 8.52
N ALA A 225 21.12 -0.37 9.25
CA ALA A 225 21.23 -0.42 10.70
C ALA A 225 22.67 -0.68 11.17
N ILE A 226 23.39 -1.61 10.55
CA ILE A 226 24.80 -1.89 10.87
C ILE A 226 25.66 -0.65 10.55
N LEU A 227 25.43 -0.01 9.41
CA LEU A 227 26.15 1.21 9.03
C LEU A 227 25.91 2.34 10.03
N SER A 228 24.69 2.43 10.58
CA SER A 228 24.34 3.43 11.60
C SER A 228 25.01 3.25 12.96
N LEU A 229 25.58 2.07 13.24
CA LEU A 229 26.37 1.85 14.47
C LEU A 229 27.71 2.59 14.46
N VAL A 230 28.19 3.03 13.29
CA VAL A 230 29.39 3.85 13.17
C VAL A 230 28.96 5.32 13.12
N PRO A 231 29.31 6.16 14.12
CA PRO A 231 28.77 7.52 14.25
C PRO A 231 28.87 8.38 12.98
N ILE A 232 30.01 8.34 12.28
CA ILE A 232 30.23 9.08 11.03
C ILE A 232 29.32 8.55 9.91
N LEU A 233 29.17 7.23 9.81
CA LEU A 233 28.39 6.59 8.75
C LEU A 233 26.88 6.59 9.04
N GLY A 234 26.47 6.75 10.31
CA GLY A 234 25.07 6.92 10.70
C GLY A 234 24.42 8.17 10.15
N THR A 235 25.19 9.24 9.93
CA THR A 235 24.69 10.45 9.25
C THR A 235 24.26 10.16 7.80
N ILE A 236 24.93 9.22 7.13
CA ILE A 236 24.64 8.79 5.76
C ILE A 236 23.55 7.72 5.72
N ALA A 237 23.42 6.91 6.78
CA ALA A 237 22.37 5.89 6.90
C ALA A 237 20.95 6.50 6.97
N SER A 238 20.83 7.70 7.56
CA SER A 238 19.56 8.43 7.73
C SER A 238 18.79 8.67 6.41
N PRO A 239 19.37 9.28 5.35
CA PRO A 239 18.64 9.47 4.10
C PRO A 239 18.25 8.16 3.41
N VAL A 240 19.08 7.11 3.48
CA VAL A 240 18.75 5.80 2.87
C VAL A 240 17.50 5.18 3.51
N SER A 241 17.34 5.33 4.82
CA SER A 241 16.15 4.84 5.54
C SER A 241 14.85 5.52 5.12
N LEU A 242 14.92 6.78 4.66
CA LEU A 242 13.77 7.54 4.16
C LEU A 242 13.51 7.26 2.66
N LEU A 243 14.57 7.04 1.88
CA LEU A 243 14.45 6.78 0.45
C LEU A 243 13.70 5.48 0.15
N ASP A 244 13.85 4.45 0.97
CA ASP A 244 13.17 3.16 0.79
C ASP A 244 11.62 3.28 0.77
N PRO A 245 10.94 3.85 1.78
CA PRO A 245 9.50 4.06 1.74
C PRO A 245 9.07 5.16 0.76
N LEU A 246 9.88 6.20 0.55
CA LEU A 246 9.55 7.27 -0.41
C LEU A 246 9.50 6.76 -1.85
N TRP A 247 10.28 5.73 -2.18
CA TRP A 247 10.28 5.09 -3.50
C TRP A 247 8.90 4.62 -3.96
N LEU A 248 8.01 4.37 -3.00
CA LEU A 248 6.61 3.97 -3.22
C LEU A 248 5.77 5.01 -3.98
N LEU A 249 6.13 6.30 -3.89
CA LEU A 249 5.35 7.40 -4.45
C LEU A 249 5.48 7.52 -5.96
N TRP A 250 6.61 7.07 -6.53
CA TRP A 250 6.93 7.23 -7.95
C TRP A 250 7.21 5.91 -8.67
N ASP A 251 7.37 4.79 -7.98
CA ASP A 251 7.55 3.50 -8.64
C ASP A 251 6.27 3.02 -9.35
N PRO A 252 6.30 2.70 -10.67
CA PRO A 252 5.12 2.25 -11.41
C PRO A 252 4.45 1.00 -10.82
N ARG A 253 5.22 0.15 -10.12
CA ARG A 253 4.74 -1.07 -9.45
C ARG A 253 4.53 -0.89 -7.95
N ARG A 254 4.63 0.34 -7.44
CA ARG A 254 4.48 0.68 -6.01
C ARG A 254 5.37 -0.20 -5.12
N GLN A 255 6.60 -0.46 -5.56
CA GLN A 255 7.63 -1.18 -4.82
C GLN A 255 8.52 -0.20 -4.06
N ALA A 256 8.88 -0.57 -2.83
CA ALA A 256 9.99 0.05 -2.11
C ALA A 256 11.33 -0.51 -2.61
N LEU A 257 12.45 0.09 -2.22
CA LEU A 257 13.77 -0.39 -2.64
C LEU A 257 14.02 -1.83 -2.15
N HIS A 258 13.61 -2.14 -0.91
CA HIS A 258 13.69 -3.48 -0.36
C HIS A 258 12.84 -4.52 -1.11
N ASP A 259 11.72 -4.10 -1.70
CA ASP A 259 10.87 -5.00 -2.48
C ASP A 259 11.51 -5.37 -3.82
N LYS A 260 12.17 -4.40 -4.45
CA LYS A 260 12.90 -4.61 -5.71
C LYS A 260 14.08 -5.54 -5.49
N ILE A 261 14.83 -5.32 -4.41
CA ILE A 261 15.93 -6.21 -4.02
C ILE A 261 15.42 -7.64 -3.82
N ALA A 262 14.19 -7.83 -3.35
CA ALA A 262 13.64 -9.16 -3.09
C ALA A 262 12.74 -9.73 -4.20
N ASP A 263 12.56 -9.04 -5.33
CA ASP A 263 11.62 -9.42 -6.40
C ASP A 263 10.17 -9.66 -5.89
N THR A 264 9.70 -8.75 -5.02
CA THR A 264 8.40 -8.84 -4.34
C THR A 264 7.48 -7.67 -4.64
N VAL A 265 6.18 -7.88 -4.50
CA VAL A 265 5.13 -6.86 -4.60
C VAL A 265 4.14 -7.03 -3.45
N VAL A 266 3.45 -5.95 -3.11
CA VAL A 266 2.40 -5.98 -2.09
C VAL A 266 1.04 -5.81 -2.77
N GLU A 267 0.20 -6.82 -2.68
CA GLU A 267 -1.14 -6.87 -3.27
C GLU A 267 -2.23 -6.84 -2.19
N VAL A 268 -3.43 -6.39 -2.55
CA VAL A 268 -4.61 -6.55 -1.71
C VAL A 268 -4.98 -8.04 -1.68
N LYS A 269 -5.25 -8.57 -0.50
CA LYS A 269 -5.66 -9.96 -0.31
C LYS A 269 -7.07 -10.15 -0.88
N PRO A 270 -7.31 -11.18 -1.72
CA PRO A 270 -8.65 -11.48 -2.21
C PRO A 270 -9.62 -11.75 -1.05
N LYS A 271 -10.87 -11.30 -1.20
CA LYS A 271 -11.95 -11.74 -0.29
C LYS A 271 -12.13 -13.25 -0.45
N ALA A 272 -12.40 -13.95 0.65
CA ALA A 272 -12.59 -15.41 0.63
C ALA A 272 -13.64 -15.79 -0.44
N GLY A 273 -13.27 -16.67 -1.38
CA GLY A 273 -14.14 -17.12 -2.47
C GLY A 273 -13.78 -16.59 -3.88
N GLN A 274 -12.77 -15.73 -4.01
CA GLN A 274 -12.24 -15.30 -5.32
C GLN A 274 -10.77 -15.76 -5.43
N TYR A 275 -10.52 -16.86 -6.15
CA TYR A 275 -9.18 -17.42 -6.37
C TYR A 275 -8.63 -17.01 -7.73
#